data_AF-A0A6J5CVP8-F1
#
_entry.id   AF-A0A6J5CVP8-F1
#
_cell.length_a   1.000
_cell.length_b   1.000
_cell.length_c   1.000
_cell.angle_alpha   90.00
_cell.angle_beta   90.00
_cell.angle_gamma   90.00
#
_symmetry.space_group_name_H-M   'P 1'
#
loop_
_entity.id
_entity.type
_entity.pdbx_description
1 polymer ?
#
loop_
_entity_poly.entity_id
_entity_poly.type
_entity_poly.pdbx_seq_one_letter_code
_entity_poly.pdbx_strand_id
1 'polypeptide(L)' 'MTYYTGLDVSLRSVSICIVDGQGQVVYEMKVPAEVSAIAKALRSFSSDVSTVGFEAGTLTRS' A
#
# COMPACT_ATOMS: atom_id res chain seq x y z
N MET A 1 7.54 -7.45 -15.28
CA MET A 1 8.13 -7.50 -13.92
C MET A 1 6.98 -7.45 -12.94
N THR A 2 6.95 -8.36 -11.96
CA THR A 2 5.88 -8.41 -10.96
C THR A 2 6.30 -7.55 -9.77
N TYR A 3 5.42 -6.65 -9.35
CA TYR A 3 5.59 -5.85 -8.13
C TYR A 3 4.44 -6.18 -7.19
N TYR A 4 4.75 -6.32 -5.91
CA TYR A 4 3.77 -6.58 -4.86
C TYR A 4 3.68 -5.36 -3.97
N THR A 5 2.47 -4.87 -3.75
CA THR A 5 2.22 -3.74 -2.85
C THR A 5 1.56 -4.25 -1.57
N GLY A 6 2.24 -4.06 -0.44
CA GLY A 6 1.70 -4.23 0.90
C GLY A 6 1.16 -2.90 1.43
N LEU A 7 -0.05 -2.95 1.98
CA LEU A 7 -0.70 -1.82 2.64
C LEU A 7 -0.92 -2.17 4.11
N ASP A 8 -0.22 -1.48 5.00
CA ASP A 8 -0.42 -1.57 6.45
C ASP A 8 -1.22 -0.35 6.92
N VAL A 9 -2.48 -0.57 7.30
CA VAL A 9 -3.43 0.49 7.64
C VAL A 9 -3.52 0.65 9.16
N SER A 10 -3.10 1.81 9.67
CA SER A 10 -3.26 2.21 11.07
C SER A 10 -4.28 3.35 11.22
N LEU A 11 -4.71 3.62 12.47
CA LEU A 11 -5.73 4.64 12.80
C LEU A 11 -5.46 6.06 12.27
N ARG A 12 -4.19 6.43 12.05
CA ARG A 12 -3.79 7.78 11.62
C ARG A 12 -3.00 7.81 10.33
N SER A 13 -2.45 6.69 9.91
CA SER A 13 -1.55 6.61 8.77
C SER A 13 -1.58 5.24 8.12
N VAL A 14 -1.29 5.19 6.83
CA VAL A 14 -1.08 3.97 6.07
C VAL A 14 0.37 3.91 5.64
N SER A 15 1.02 2.79 5.93
CA SER A 15 2.34 2.47 5.41
C SER A 15 2.16 1.64 4.14
N ILE A 16 2.82 2.06 3.07
CA ILE A 16 2.76 1.42 1.76
C ILE A 16 4.16 0.92 1.47
N CYS A 17 4.30 -0.39 1.28
CA CYS A 17 5.58 -1.03 0.95
C CYS A 17 5.43 -1.77 -0.37
N ILE A 18 6.40 -1.61 -1.26
CA ILE A 18 6.39 -2.23 -2.58
C ILE A 18 7.66 -3.03 -2.73
N VAL A 19 7.47 -4.30 -3.07
CA VAL A 19 8.55 -5.26 -3.27
C VAL A 19 8.54 -5.78 -4.70
N ASP A 20 9.72 -6.10 -5.22
CA ASP A 20 9.87 -6.76 -6.51
C ASP A 20 9.62 -8.27 -6.41
N GLY A 21 9.68 -8.97 -7.54
CA GLY A 21 9.54 -10.44 -7.60
C GLY A 21 10.62 -11.22 -6.84
N GLN A 22 11.70 -10.56 -6.41
CA GLN A 22 12.78 -11.15 -5.61
C GLN A 22 12.58 -10.87 -4.10
N GLY A 23 11.50 -10.18 -3.72
CA GLY A 23 11.19 -9.80 -2.34
C GLY A 23 12.01 -8.60 -1.84
N GLN A 24 12.68 -7.84 -2.71
CA GLN A 24 13.38 -6.63 -2.30
C GLN A 24 12.43 -5.44 -2.24
N VAL A 25 12.51 -4.67 -1.16
CA VAL A 25 11.78 -3.40 -1.01
C VAL A 25 12.33 -2.39 -2.02
N VAL A 26 11.53 -2.11 -3.04
CA VAL A 26 11.83 -1.09 -4.05
C VAL A 26 11.28 0.28 -3.66
N TYR A 27 10.25 0.32 -2.81
CA TYR A 27 9.65 1.58 -2.39
C TYR A 27 8.90 1.44 -1.07
N GLU A 28 9.07 2.41 -0.18
CA GLU A 28 8.32 2.52 1.06
C GLU A 28 7.89 3.97 1.28
N MET A 29 6.62 4.18 1.60
CA MET A 29 6.13 5.49 1.98
C MET A 29 5.05 5.41 3.04
N LYS A 30 4.88 6.51 3.78
CA LYS A 30 3.84 6.65 4.79
C LYS A 30 2.94 7.81 4.41
N VAL A 31 1.64 7.55 4.35
CA VAL A 31 0.61 8.56 4.07
C VAL A 31 -0.38 8.64 5.22
N PRO A 32 -1.12 9.76 5.36
CA PRO A 32 -2.29 9.80 6.24
C PRO A 32 -3.29 8.69 5.90
N ALA A 33 -4.06 8.22 6.90
CA ALA A 33 -5.13 7.24 6.70
C ALA A 33 -6.37 7.82 6.01
N GLU A 34 -6.12 8.47 4.88
CA GLU A 34 -7.08 9.15 4.03
C GLU A 34 -7.11 8.41 2.69
N VAL A 35 -8.30 8.01 2.24
CA VAL A 35 -8.48 7.26 0.98
C VAL A 35 -7.85 8.00 -0.21
N SER A 36 -7.96 9.33 -0.23
CA SER A 36 -7.38 10.19 -1.26
C SER A 36 -5.84 10.16 -1.25
N ALA A 37 -5.23 10.16 -0.06
CA ALA A 37 -3.77 10.12 0.10
C ALA A 37 -3.21 8.75 -0.31
N ILE A 38 -3.89 7.67 0.09
CA ILE A 38 -3.54 6.29 -0.29
C ILE A 38 -3.67 6.11 -1.81
N ALA A 39 -4.78 6.55 -2.40
CA ALA A 39 -5.00 6.47 -3.84
C ALA A 39 -3.96 7.29 -4.63
N LYS A 40 -3.60 8.49 -4.14
CA LYS A 40 -2.55 9.32 -4.76
C LYS A 40 -1.18 8.66 -4.68
N ALA A 41 -0.84 8.08 -3.54
CA ALA A 41 0.40 7.35 -3.35
C ALA A 41 0.53 6.15 -4.29
N LEU A 42 -0.52 5.32 -4.38
CA LEU A 42 -0.55 4.17 -5.27
C LEU A 42 -0.43 4.58 -6.75
N ARG A 43 -1.13 5.66 -7.15
CA ARG A 43 -1.00 6.23 -8.51
C ARG A 43 0.36 6.83 -8.80
N SER A 44 1.03 7.40 -7.79
CA SER A 44 2.35 8.01 -7.96
C SER A 44 3.45 6.98 -8.17
N PHE A 45 3.29 5.78 -7.59
CA PHE A 45 4.25 4.71 -7.79
C PHE A 45 4.03 3.99 -9.13
N SER A 46 2.78 3.89 -9.59
CA SER A 46 2.49 3.13 -10.78
C SER A 46 1.43 3.77 -11.65
N SER A 47 1.86 4.14 -12.86
CA SER A 47 0.98 4.29 -14.01
C SER A 47 0.46 2.94 -14.55
N ASP A 48 0.91 1.81 -13.98
CA ASP A 48 0.68 0.44 -14.46
C ASP A 48 0.47 -0.58 -13.31
N VAL A 49 -0.19 -0.16 -12.21
CA VAL A 49 -0.50 -1.09 -11.09
C VAL A 49 -1.59 -2.04 -11.56
N SER A 50 -1.20 -3.29 -11.80
CA SER A 50 -2.07 -4.37 -12.25
C SER A 50 -2.79 -5.08 -11.09
N THR A 51 -2.25 -5.02 -9.86
CA THR A 51 -2.84 -5.67 -8.68
C THR A 51 -2.50 -4.92 -7.38
N VAL A 52 -3.51 -4.62 -6.57
CA VAL A 52 -3.37 -4.04 -5.22
C VAL A 52 -3.75 -5.10 -4.19
N GLY A 53 -2.81 -5.48 -3.31
CA GLY A 53 -3.09 -6.31 -2.14
C GLY A 53 -3.61 -5.45 -0.99
N PHE A 54 -4.82 -5.70 -0.53
CA PHE A 54 -5.45 -4.97 0.57
C PHE A 54 -5.55 -5.88 1.79
N GLU A 55 -4.61 -5.75 2.72
CA GLU A 55 -4.65 -6.44 4.00
C GLU A 55 -5.29 -5.51 5.04
N ALA A 56 -6.63 -5.57 5.15
CA ALA A 56 -7.32 -4.98 6.28
C ALA A 56 -7.33 -5.99 7.43
N GLY A 57 -6.43 -5.81 8.39
CA GLY A 57 -6.58 -6.43 9.70
C GLY A 57 -7.99 -6.12 10.24
N THR A 58 -8.70 -7.16 10.66
CA THR A 58 -10.10 -7.11 11.11
C THR A 58 -10.36 -5.93 12.05
N LEU A 59 -11.02 -4.88 11.54
CA LEU A 59 -11.66 -3.86 12.35
C LEU A 59 -13.00 -4.43 12.85
N THR A 60 -12.99 -5.48 13.66
CA THR A 60 -14.20 -5.95 14.35
C THR A 60 -14.11 -5.53 15.81
N ARG A 61 -14.93 -4.55 16.19
CA ARG A 61 -15.41 -4.40 17.56
C ARG A 61 -16.92 -4.23 17.49
N SER A 62 -17.62 -5.35 17.61
CA SER A 62 -18.99 -5.45 18.10
C SER A 62 -19.26 -6.91 18.45
#